data_AF-A0A1C3J1Z1-F1
#
_entry.id   AF-A0A1C3J1Z1-F1
#
_cell.length_a   1.000
_cell.length_b   1.000
_cell.length_c   1.000
_cell.angle_alpha   90.00
_cell.angle_beta   90.00
_cell.angle_gamma   90.00
#
_symmetry.space_group_name_H-M   'P 1'
#
loop_
_entity.id
_entity.type
_entity.pdbx_description
1 polymer ?
#
loop_
_entity_poly.entity_id
_entity_poly.type
_entity_poly.pdbx_seq_one_letter_code
_entity_poly.pdbx_strand_id
1 'polypeptide(L)'
;MNQFNRTYRNIGFQQQGFTLVELIIVILLIAIVSAYAASRLSGRDSFSAFAAQEQVTSVVRQVQVNRMQSNVDLGAVVGESNFILAIVGNCIGSEVSCTAQNQARSDWVMLDGVTLTAASNTAPASPLSLVNFDLLGNPTTGETPAGVVVDVAVGVVITITSNVNTCRVEINSQGYVENGVCS
;
A
#
# COMPACT_ATOMS: atom_id res chain seq x y z
N MET A 1 37.36 29.76 68.60
CA MET A 1 37.23 28.33 68.26
C MET A 1 36.72 28.20 66.83
N ASN A 2 37.63 27.76 65.96
CA ASN A 2 37.48 26.98 64.72
C ASN A 2 36.46 27.42 63.65
N GLN A 3 36.97 28.09 62.61
CA GLN A 3 36.35 28.06 61.28
C GLN A 3 36.95 26.88 60.48
N PHE A 4 36.11 25.89 60.20
CA PHE A 4 36.39 24.76 59.32
C PHE A 4 36.30 25.22 57.85
N ASN A 5 37.44 25.34 57.16
CA ASN A 5 37.44 25.50 55.70
C ASN A 5 37.39 24.11 55.05
N ARG A 6 36.23 23.74 54.48
CA ARG A 6 36.10 22.60 53.56
C ARG A 6 36.51 23.04 52.16
N THR A 7 37.67 22.59 51.70
CA THR A 7 38.07 22.68 50.28
C THR A 7 37.25 21.70 49.44
N TYR A 8 36.41 22.23 48.56
CA TYR A 8 35.72 21.46 47.54
C TYR A 8 36.72 21.04 46.44
N ARG A 9 37.04 19.75 46.34
CA ARG A 9 37.75 19.19 45.17
C ARG A 9 36.77 19.16 44.00
N ASN A 10 36.96 20.05 43.03
CA ASN A 10 36.37 19.92 41.70
C ASN A 10 37.01 18.71 41.00
N ILE A 11 36.26 17.61 40.92
CA ILE A 11 36.59 16.49 40.05
C ILE A 11 36.10 16.88 38.66
N GLY A 12 36.93 17.64 37.94
CA GLY A 12 36.73 17.85 36.51
C GLY A 12 37.00 16.53 35.80
N PHE A 13 35.97 15.91 35.22
CA PHE A 13 36.15 14.83 34.25
C PHE A 13 36.97 15.40 33.08
N GLN A 14 38.23 15.00 32.98
CA GLN A 14 39.09 15.29 31.84
C GLN A 14 38.45 14.64 30.61
N GLN A 15 37.95 15.43 29.67
CA GLN A 15 37.59 14.91 28.35
C GLN A 15 38.88 14.45 27.66
N GLN A 16 39.15 13.15 27.70
CA GLN A 16 40.23 12.55 26.92
C GLN A 16 39.82 12.65 25.44
N GLY A 17 40.60 13.40 24.66
CA GLY A 17 40.42 13.51 23.21
C GLY A 17 40.71 12.16 22.53
N PHE A 18 40.05 11.93 21.40
CA PHE A 18 40.33 10.78 20.54
C PHE A 18 41.75 10.84 19.98
N THR A 19 42.42 9.69 19.91
CA THR A 19 43.70 9.58 19.20
C THR A 19 43.49 9.67 17.68
N LEU A 20 44.54 10.08 16.95
CA LEU A 20 44.50 10.16 15.49
C LEU A 20 44.17 8.79 14.86
N VAL A 21 44.71 7.71 15.44
CA VAL A 21 44.48 6.34 14.94
C VAL A 21 43.04 5.92 15.16
N GLU A 22 42.46 6.20 16.33
CA GLU A 22 41.04 5.88 16.57
C GLU A 22 40.12 6.64 15.62
N LEU A 23 40.40 7.91 15.32
CA LEU A 23 39.61 8.69 14.37
C LEU A 23 39.63 8.04 12.97
N ILE A 24 40.81 7.60 12.50
CA ILE A 24 40.95 6.90 11.21
C ILE A 24 40.14 5.60 11.18
N ILE A 25 40.18 4.82 12.26
CA ILE A 25 39.41 3.59 12.35
C ILE A 25 37.91 3.89 12.31
N VAL A 26 37.44 4.92 13.04
CA VAL A 26 36.02 5.30 13.05
C VAL A 26 35.53 5.72 11.67
N ILE A 27 36.26 6.57 10.94
CA ILE A 27 35.86 6.96 9.58
C ILE A 27 35.86 5.78 8.60
N LEU A 28 36.81 4.83 8.75
CA LEU A 28 36.85 3.61 7.94
C LEU A 28 35.64 2.72 8.20
N LEU A 29 35.31 2.50 9.47
CA LEU A 29 34.15 1.70 9.86
C LEU A 29 32.85 2.34 9.38
N ILE A 30 32.71 3.67 9.53
CA ILE A 30 31.55 4.39 9.00
C ILE A 30 31.50 4.24 7.48
N ALA A 31 32.59 4.43 6.74
CA ALA A 31 32.60 4.30 5.29
C ALA A 31 32.12 2.91 4.80
N ILE A 32 32.60 1.83 5.43
CA ILE A 32 32.18 0.47 5.11
C ILE A 32 30.68 0.29 5.40
N VAL A 33 30.22 0.65 6.61
CA VAL A 33 28.82 0.51 7.01
C VAL A 33 27.90 1.36 6.12
N SER A 34 28.32 2.58 5.78
CA SER A 34 27.59 3.49 4.91
C SER A 34 27.45 2.93 3.49
N ALA A 35 28.49 2.32 2.92
CA ALA A 35 28.42 1.72 1.59
C ALA A 35 27.39 0.57 1.55
N TYR A 36 27.37 -0.29 2.57
CA TYR A 36 26.36 -1.35 2.71
C TYR A 36 24.95 -0.78 2.95
N ALA A 37 24.82 0.22 3.82
CA ALA A 37 23.54 0.87 4.12
C ALA A 37 22.94 1.56 2.88
N ALA A 38 23.75 2.32 2.13
CA ALA A 38 23.33 3.03 0.92
C ALA A 38 22.83 2.08 -0.18
N SER A 39 23.50 0.95 -0.35
CA SER A 39 23.09 -0.09 -1.31
C SER A 39 21.73 -0.70 -0.94
N ARG A 40 21.45 -0.87 0.36
CA ARG A 40 20.17 -1.40 0.85
C ARG A 40 19.03 -0.37 0.82
N LEU A 41 19.35 0.92 0.99
CA LEU A 41 18.39 2.02 0.88
C LEU A 41 17.91 2.22 -0.56
N SER A 42 18.80 2.10 -1.55
CA SER A 42 18.48 2.37 -2.96
C SER A 42 17.63 1.27 -3.65
N GLY A 43 17.45 0.10 -3.03
CA GLY A 43 16.82 -1.06 -3.67
C GLY A 43 15.33 -1.28 -3.42
N ARG A 44 14.63 -0.37 -2.72
CA ARG A 44 13.24 -0.59 -2.29
C ARG A 44 12.17 0.18 -3.09
N ASP A 45 12.54 1.31 -3.70
CA ASP A 45 11.53 2.22 -4.29
C ASP A 45 11.04 1.77 -5.69
N SER A 46 11.84 1.03 -6.45
CA SER A 46 11.44 0.45 -7.74
C SER A 46 10.71 -0.89 -7.61
N PHE A 47 10.82 -1.57 -6.47
CA PHE A 47 10.18 -2.86 -6.21
C PHE A 47 8.73 -2.72 -5.73
N SER A 48 8.37 -1.60 -5.10
CA SER A 48 7.08 -1.46 -4.43
C SER A 48 5.88 -1.50 -5.38
N ALA A 49 5.91 -0.81 -6.53
CA ALA A 49 4.79 -0.78 -7.48
C ALA A 49 4.52 -2.15 -8.13
N PHE A 50 5.58 -2.88 -8.47
CA PHE A 50 5.46 -4.22 -9.06
C PHE A 50 4.96 -5.24 -8.03
N ALA A 51 5.53 -5.25 -6.82
CA ALA A 51 5.03 -6.12 -5.75
C ALA A 51 3.60 -5.74 -5.31
N ALA A 52 3.24 -4.46 -5.38
CA ALA A 52 1.88 -3.99 -5.15
C ALA A 52 0.91 -4.48 -6.23
N GLN A 53 1.32 -4.55 -7.50
CA GLN A 53 0.52 -5.08 -8.59
C GLN A 53 0.07 -6.53 -8.32
N GLU A 54 1.00 -7.38 -7.89
CA GLU A 54 0.67 -8.78 -7.57
C GLU A 54 -0.27 -8.89 -6.36
N GLN A 55 -0.08 -8.05 -5.34
CA GLN A 55 -0.96 -8.00 -4.18
C GLN A 55 -2.37 -7.53 -4.55
N VAL A 56 -2.48 -6.46 -5.35
CA VAL A 56 -3.74 -5.95 -5.89
C VAL A 56 -4.46 -7.06 -6.66
N THR A 57 -3.77 -7.71 -7.60
CA THR A 57 -4.34 -8.79 -8.41
C THR A 57 -4.87 -9.93 -7.53
N SER A 58 -4.12 -10.34 -6.50
CA SER A 58 -4.57 -11.37 -5.56
C SER A 58 -5.82 -10.96 -4.78
N VAL A 59 -5.86 -9.73 -4.28
CA VAL A 59 -6.97 -9.22 -3.48
C VAL A 59 -8.24 -9.06 -4.32
N VAL A 60 -8.12 -8.50 -5.53
CA VAL A 60 -9.26 -8.37 -6.46
C VAL A 60 -9.87 -9.74 -6.74
N ARG A 61 -9.03 -10.74 -7.06
CA ARG A 61 -9.49 -12.12 -7.28
C ARG A 61 -10.14 -12.71 -6.03
N GLN A 62 -9.63 -12.43 -4.84
CA GLN A 62 -10.25 -12.89 -3.59
C GLN A 62 -11.65 -12.30 -3.40
N VAL A 63 -11.83 -11.00 -3.65
CA VAL A 63 -13.15 -10.34 -3.58
C VAL A 63 -14.11 -10.94 -4.62
N GLN A 64 -13.65 -11.17 -5.85
CA GLN A 64 -14.45 -11.84 -6.89
C GLN A 64 -14.87 -13.26 -6.46
N VAL A 65 -13.96 -14.06 -5.91
CA VAL A 65 -14.28 -15.41 -5.43
C VAL A 65 -15.28 -15.37 -4.28
N ASN A 66 -15.13 -14.44 -3.33
CA ASN A 66 -16.11 -14.25 -2.27
C ASN A 66 -17.50 -13.93 -2.84
N ARG A 67 -17.57 -13.11 -3.90
CA ARG A 67 -18.83 -12.80 -4.59
C ARG A 67 -19.42 -14.01 -5.32
N MET A 68 -18.60 -14.80 -6.03
CA MET A 68 -19.04 -16.00 -6.76
C MET A 68 -19.49 -17.13 -5.83
N GLN A 69 -18.98 -17.17 -4.61
CA GLN A 69 -19.37 -18.14 -3.59
C GLN A 69 -20.54 -17.66 -2.72
N SER A 70 -20.97 -16.40 -2.85
CA SER A 70 -22.11 -15.88 -2.10
C SER A 70 -23.42 -16.24 -2.80
N ASN A 71 -24.50 -16.35 -2.02
CA ASN A 71 -25.86 -16.50 -2.54
C ASN A 71 -26.72 -15.28 -2.18
N VAL A 72 -26.06 -14.13 -2.01
CA VAL A 72 -26.71 -12.87 -1.64
C VAL A 72 -26.99 -12.08 -2.91
N ASP A 73 -28.21 -11.57 -3.00
CA ASP A 73 -28.58 -10.55 -3.97
C ASP A 73 -28.23 -9.17 -3.38
N LEU A 74 -27.15 -8.57 -3.89
CA LEU A 74 -26.69 -7.25 -3.48
C LEU A 74 -27.72 -6.15 -3.76
N GLY A 75 -28.65 -6.34 -4.71
CA GLY A 75 -29.75 -5.41 -4.95
C GLY A 75 -30.89 -5.53 -3.93
N ALA A 76 -31.00 -6.68 -3.25
CA ALA A 76 -32.05 -6.95 -2.26
C ALA A 76 -31.58 -6.71 -0.81
N VAL A 77 -30.27 -6.73 -0.56
CA VAL A 77 -29.68 -6.53 0.77
C VAL A 77 -28.98 -5.19 0.84
N VAL A 78 -29.64 -4.23 1.49
CA VAL A 78 -29.06 -2.91 1.75
C VAL A 78 -27.90 -3.04 2.74
N GLY A 79 -26.72 -2.56 2.36
CA GLY A 79 -25.53 -2.49 3.23
C GLY A 79 -24.61 -3.72 3.16
N GLU A 80 -24.83 -4.65 2.23
CA GLU A 80 -23.90 -5.76 2.01
C GLU A 80 -22.62 -5.28 1.33
N SER A 81 -21.56 -5.13 2.14
CA SER A 81 -20.26 -4.55 1.76
C SER A 81 -19.12 -5.58 1.72
N ASN A 82 -19.40 -6.87 1.98
CA ASN A 82 -18.37 -7.93 1.93
C ASN A 82 -17.95 -8.32 0.52
N PHE A 83 -18.77 -8.01 -0.49
CA PHE A 83 -18.60 -8.49 -1.86
C PHE A 83 -18.38 -7.36 -2.88
N ILE A 84 -18.26 -6.13 -2.40
CA ILE A 84 -17.99 -4.94 -3.20
C ILE A 84 -16.50 -4.63 -3.08
N LEU A 85 -15.80 -4.53 -4.20
CA LEU A 85 -14.39 -4.13 -4.21
C LEU A 85 -14.29 -2.63 -3.99
N ALA A 86 -13.56 -2.23 -2.96
CA ALA A 86 -13.21 -0.86 -2.66
C ALA A 86 -11.76 -0.57 -3.06
N ILE A 87 -11.56 0.62 -3.61
CA ILE A 87 -10.26 1.21 -3.93
C ILE A 87 -10.25 2.61 -3.31
N VAL A 88 -9.73 2.72 -2.09
CA VAL A 88 -9.82 3.95 -1.29
C VAL A 88 -8.45 4.29 -0.72
N GLY A 89 -7.88 5.40 -1.18
CA GLY A 89 -6.54 5.84 -0.79
C GLY A 89 -5.47 4.83 -1.22
N ASN A 90 -4.91 4.12 -0.26
CA ASN A 90 -3.95 3.05 -0.45
C ASN A 90 -4.45 1.68 0.03
N CYS A 91 -5.73 1.57 0.36
CA CYS A 91 -6.40 0.30 0.61
C CYS A 91 -7.10 -0.21 -0.65
N ILE A 92 -6.94 -1.50 -0.90
CA ILE A 92 -7.77 -2.25 -1.84
C ILE A 92 -8.28 -3.51 -1.18
N GLY A 93 -9.53 -3.87 -1.40
CA GLY A 93 -10.17 -5.02 -0.77
C GLY A 93 -11.67 -4.94 -0.79
N SER A 94 -12.38 -5.79 -0.04
CA SER A 94 -13.81 -5.56 0.16
C SER A 94 -14.04 -4.25 0.93
N GLU A 95 -15.16 -3.58 0.66
CA GLU A 95 -15.50 -2.29 1.29
C GLU A 95 -15.45 -2.35 2.83
N VAL A 96 -16.02 -3.39 3.41
CA VAL A 96 -15.95 -3.64 4.85
C VAL A 96 -14.52 -3.89 5.33
N SER A 97 -13.67 -4.58 4.56
CA SER A 97 -12.29 -4.86 4.95
C SER A 97 -11.41 -3.63 4.89
N CYS A 98 -11.60 -2.74 3.92
CA CYS A 98 -10.90 -1.46 3.90
C CYS A 98 -11.30 -0.53 5.05
N THR A 99 -12.49 -0.71 5.60
CA THR A 99 -12.96 0.03 6.79
C THR A 99 -12.49 -0.62 8.10
N ALA A 100 -12.63 -1.93 8.24
CA ALA A 100 -12.37 -2.66 9.48
C ALA A 100 -10.89 -3.05 9.66
N GLN A 101 -10.14 -3.22 8.57
CA GLN A 101 -8.72 -3.57 8.56
C GLN A 101 -8.37 -4.77 9.44
N ASN A 102 -9.24 -5.79 9.40
CA ASN A 102 -9.07 -7.00 10.20
C ASN A 102 -8.07 -7.95 9.53
N GLN A 103 -6.93 -8.17 10.17
CA GLN A 103 -5.86 -9.06 9.69
C GLN A 103 -6.27 -10.55 9.59
N ALA A 104 -7.40 -10.95 10.18
CA ALA A 104 -7.96 -12.28 9.98
C ALA A 104 -8.61 -12.47 8.60
N ARG A 105 -8.81 -11.39 7.83
CA ARG A 105 -9.37 -11.44 6.48
C ARG A 105 -8.27 -11.34 5.42
N SER A 106 -8.43 -12.09 4.35
CA SER A 106 -7.48 -12.14 3.22
C SER A 106 -7.97 -11.37 1.98
N ASP A 107 -9.08 -10.65 2.10
CA ASP A 107 -9.73 -9.93 1.01
C ASP A 107 -9.41 -8.43 1.03
N TRP A 108 -8.26 -8.04 1.59
CA TRP A 108 -7.76 -6.67 1.55
C TRP A 108 -6.25 -6.61 1.74
N VAL A 109 -5.69 -5.46 1.34
CA VAL A 109 -4.31 -5.08 1.63
C VAL A 109 -4.20 -3.56 1.72
N MET A 110 -3.34 -3.09 2.62
CA MET A 110 -2.89 -1.71 2.70
C MET A 110 -1.49 -1.61 2.09
N LEU A 111 -1.32 -0.78 1.07
CA LEU A 111 -0.06 -0.68 0.35
C LEU A 111 0.66 0.61 0.74
N ASP A 112 1.80 0.50 1.41
CA ASP A 112 2.58 1.66 1.80
C ASP A 112 3.44 2.18 0.64
N GLY A 113 3.58 3.50 0.53
CA GLY A 113 4.44 4.13 -0.47
C GLY A 113 3.91 4.11 -1.91
N VAL A 114 2.63 3.77 -2.09
CA VAL A 114 1.92 3.84 -3.38
C VAL A 114 0.56 4.52 -3.21
N THR A 115 0.08 5.11 -4.30
CA THR A 115 -1.29 5.63 -4.42
C THR A 115 -2.07 4.76 -5.39
N LEU A 116 -3.30 4.39 -5.01
CA LEU A 116 -4.21 3.64 -5.87
C LEU A 116 -5.25 4.57 -6.46
N THR A 117 -5.52 4.41 -7.75
CA THR A 117 -6.65 5.03 -8.42
C THR A 117 -7.31 3.97 -9.31
N ALA A 118 -8.62 4.06 -9.50
CA ALA A 118 -9.34 3.17 -10.41
C ALA A 118 -10.20 4.00 -11.36
N ALA A 119 -10.41 3.48 -12.57
CA ALA A 119 -11.29 4.09 -13.55
C ALA A 119 -11.98 3.03 -14.41
N SER A 120 -13.14 3.38 -14.97
CA SER A 120 -13.82 2.54 -15.97
C SER A 120 -12.96 2.40 -17.23
N ASN A 121 -12.97 1.22 -17.85
CA ASN A 121 -12.32 0.99 -19.14
C ASN A 121 -13.22 1.45 -20.31
N THR A 122 -13.70 2.70 -20.23
CA THR A 122 -14.56 3.34 -21.22
C THR A 122 -13.96 4.67 -21.67
N ALA A 123 -14.46 5.21 -22.79
CA ALA A 123 -14.07 6.53 -23.28
C ALA A 123 -15.31 7.45 -23.31
N PRO A 124 -15.41 8.48 -22.46
CA PRO A 124 -14.45 8.90 -21.43
C PRO A 124 -14.42 7.98 -20.20
N ALA A 125 -13.25 7.85 -19.57
CA ALA A 125 -13.08 7.07 -18.34
C ALA A 125 -13.65 7.82 -17.14
N SER A 126 -14.36 7.10 -16.27
CA SER A 126 -14.93 7.63 -15.02
C SER A 126 -14.12 7.12 -13.83
N PRO A 127 -13.73 7.96 -12.87
CA PRO A 127 -12.99 7.53 -11.68
C PRO A 127 -13.88 6.65 -10.80
N LEU A 128 -13.30 5.64 -10.17
CA LEU A 128 -14.02 4.66 -9.36
C LEU A 128 -13.41 4.58 -7.95
N SER A 129 -14.27 4.45 -6.94
CA SER A 129 -13.92 4.07 -5.56
C SER A 129 -14.51 2.71 -5.18
N LEU A 130 -15.58 2.27 -5.83
CA LEU A 130 -16.20 0.96 -5.64
C LEU A 130 -16.43 0.25 -6.98
N VAL A 131 -16.40 -1.08 -6.96
CA VAL A 131 -16.72 -1.96 -8.10
C VAL A 131 -17.54 -3.15 -7.61
N ASN A 132 -18.68 -3.38 -8.25
CA ASN A 132 -19.55 -4.52 -8.04
C ASN A 132 -19.29 -5.61 -9.08
N PHE A 133 -19.35 -6.86 -8.62
CA PHE A 133 -19.27 -8.05 -9.48
C PHE A 133 -20.59 -8.83 -9.48
N ASP A 134 -20.90 -9.46 -10.61
CA ASP A 134 -21.97 -10.46 -10.68
C ASP A 134 -21.53 -11.79 -10.04
N LEU A 135 -22.42 -12.78 -10.04
CA LEU A 135 -22.16 -14.14 -9.52
C LEU A 135 -21.16 -14.95 -10.37
N LEU A 136 -20.75 -14.44 -11.53
CA LEU A 136 -19.73 -15.02 -12.40
C LEU A 136 -18.38 -14.31 -12.26
N GLY A 137 -18.29 -13.27 -11.42
CA GLY A 137 -17.08 -12.48 -11.20
C GLY A 137 -16.87 -11.34 -12.22
N ASN A 138 -17.83 -11.10 -13.11
CA ASN A 138 -17.74 -10.02 -14.10
C ASN A 138 -18.04 -8.67 -13.45
N PRO A 139 -17.30 -7.59 -13.78
CA PRO A 139 -17.63 -6.25 -13.32
C PRO A 139 -18.98 -5.82 -13.92
N THR A 140 -19.82 -5.14 -13.12
CA THR A 140 -21.15 -4.70 -13.57
C THR A 140 -21.32 -3.21 -13.40
N THR A 141 -21.34 -2.74 -12.15
CA THR A 141 -21.41 -1.31 -11.82
C THR A 141 -20.22 -0.92 -10.97
N GLY A 142 -19.80 0.33 -11.08
CA GLY A 142 -18.88 0.96 -10.15
C GLY A 142 -19.50 2.21 -9.56
N GLU A 143 -18.87 2.76 -8.53
CA GLU A 143 -19.26 4.05 -7.97
C GLU A 143 -18.06 4.98 -7.97
N THR A 144 -18.28 6.23 -8.38
CA THR A 144 -17.27 7.28 -8.29
C THR A 144 -17.06 7.70 -6.83
N PRO A 145 -15.94 8.35 -6.49
CA PRO A 145 -15.73 8.93 -5.16
C PRO A 145 -16.81 9.94 -4.71
N ALA A 146 -17.64 10.44 -5.65
CA ALA A 146 -18.77 11.32 -5.36
C ALA A 146 -20.10 10.56 -5.14
N GLY A 147 -20.09 9.22 -5.12
CA GLY A 147 -21.28 8.38 -4.94
C GLY A 147 -22.15 8.25 -6.21
N VAL A 148 -21.61 8.58 -7.38
CA VAL A 148 -22.31 8.41 -8.67
C VAL A 148 -22.06 7.00 -9.20
N VAL A 149 -23.12 6.25 -9.48
CA VAL A 149 -23.06 4.90 -10.08
C VAL A 149 -22.73 5.00 -11.58
N VAL A 150 -21.80 4.16 -12.05
CA VAL A 150 -21.32 4.10 -13.44
C VAL A 150 -21.32 2.65 -13.93
N ASP A 151 -21.66 2.43 -15.20
CA ASP A 151 -21.50 1.12 -15.85
C ASP A 151 -20.02 0.83 -16.12
N VAL A 152 -19.56 -0.34 -15.67
CA VAL A 152 -18.18 -0.81 -15.81
C VAL A 152 -18.11 -2.21 -16.42
N ALA A 153 -19.19 -2.67 -17.07
CA ALA A 153 -19.25 -3.97 -17.74
C ALA A 153 -18.19 -4.15 -18.84
N VAL A 154 -17.62 -3.06 -19.36
CA VAL A 154 -16.54 -3.08 -20.35
C VAL A 154 -15.18 -3.37 -19.70
N GLY A 155 -15.05 -3.14 -18.39
CA GLY A 155 -13.85 -3.40 -17.60
C GLY A 155 -13.47 -2.25 -16.67
N VAL A 156 -12.44 -2.49 -15.87
CA VAL A 156 -11.88 -1.56 -14.88
C VAL A 156 -10.37 -1.55 -14.99
N VAL A 157 -9.76 -0.37 -14.89
CA VAL A 157 -8.31 -0.18 -14.81
C VAL A 157 -7.96 0.38 -13.45
N ILE A 158 -7.14 -0.35 -12.70
CA ILE A 158 -6.56 0.08 -11.42
C ILE A 158 -5.13 0.51 -11.69
N THR A 159 -4.79 1.75 -11.35
CA THR A 159 -3.45 2.32 -11.51
C THR A 159 -2.79 2.46 -10.14
N ILE A 160 -1.59 1.90 -10.02
CA ILE A 160 -0.75 1.89 -8.83
C ILE A 160 0.43 2.80 -9.12
N THR A 161 0.53 3.90 -8.40
CA THR A 161 1.59 4.90 -8.62
C THR A 161 2.51 4.94 -7.41
N SER A 162 3.81 4.65 -7.60
CA SER A 162 4.85 4.93 -6.61
C SER A 162 5.61 6.21 -6.99
N ASN A 163 6.65 6.55 -6.22
CA ASN A 163 7.54 7.67 -6.55
C ASN A 163 8.42 7.43 -7.79
N VAL A 164 8.51 6.17 -8.26
CA VAL A 164 9.46 5.76 -9.30
C VAL A 164 8.74 5.18 -10.51
N ASN A 165 7.76 4.29 -10.28
CA ASN A 165 7.08 3.53 -11.33
C ASN A 165 5.56 3.61 -11.16
N THR A 166 4.85 3.48 -12.28
CA THR A 166 3.41 3.30 -12.34
C THR A 166 3.09 1.95 -12.95
N CYS A 167 2.31 1.14 -12.24
CA CYS A 167 1.83 -0.17 -12.71
C CYS A 167 0.32 -0.17 -12.84
N ARG A 168 -0.23 -1.10 -13.64
CA ARG A 168 -1.67 -1.25 -13.84
C ARG A 168 -2.16 -2.65 -13.51
N VAL A 169 -3.37 -2.77 -12.99
CA VAL A 169 -4.12 -4.03 -12.95
C VAL A 169 -5.41 -3.81 -13.72
N GLU A 170 -5.72 -4.73 -14.62
CA GLU A 170 -6.87 -4.60 -15.51
C GLU A 170 -7.85 -5.73 -15.22
N ILE A 171 -9.13 -5.38 -15.13
CA ILE A 171 -10.25 -6.32 -15.04
C ILE A 171 -11.03 -6.17 -16.33
N ASN A 172 -11.08 -7.23 -17.15
CA ASN A 172 -11.83 -7.18 -18.39
C ASN A 172 -13.34 -7.43 -18.17
N SER A 173 -14.12 -7.31 -19.25
CA SER A 173 -15.58 -7.57 -19.23
C SER A 173 -16.00 -8.97 -18.77
N GLN A 174 -15.09 -9.95 -18.81
CA GLN A 174 -15.32 -11.33 -18.37
C GLN A 174 -14.77 -11.61 -16.96
N GLY A 175 -14.45 -10.55 -16.20
CA GLY A 175 -13.94 -10.67 -14.83
C GLY A 175 -12.50 -11.17 -14.75
N TYR A 176 -11.78 -11.33 -15.87
CA TYR A 176 -10.38 -11.74 -15.82
C TYR A 176 -9.52 -10.59 -15.32
N VAL A 177 -8.74 -10.85 -14.26
CA VAL A 177 -7.82 -9.91 -13.63
C VAL A 177 -6.41 -10.19 -14.12
N GLU A 178 -5.78 -9.19 -14.73
CA GLU A 178 -4.42 -9.32 -15.27
C GLU A 178 -3.51 -8.15 -14.88
N ASN A 179 -2.22 -8.47 -14.84
CA ASN A 179 -1.18 -7.47 -14.63
C ASN A 179 -1.00 -6.70 -15.94
N GLY A 180 -1.29 -5.40 -15.90
CA GLY A 180 -1.02 -4.47 -17.00
C GLY A 180 0.42 -3.98 -17.04
N VAL A 181 0.66 -2.97 -17.85
CA VAL A 181 2.01 -2.39 -18.06
C VAL A 181 2.51 -1.69 -16.79
N CYS A 182 3.80 -1.87 -16.50
CA CYS A 182 4.57 -1.07 -15.54
C CYS A 182 5.56 -0.18 -16.29
N SER A 183 5.62 1.11 -15.94
CA SER A 183 6.50 2.12 -16.53
C SER A 183 7.13 3.03 -15.50
#